data_AF-A0A1M5W2N6-F1
#
_entry.id   AF-A0A1M5W2N6-F1
#
_cell.length_a   1.000
_cell.length_b   1.000
_cell.length_c   1.000
_cell.angle_alpha   90.00
_cell.angle_beta   90.00
_cell.angle_gamma   90.00
#
_symmetry.space_group_name_H-M   'P 1'
#
loop_
_entity.id
_entity.type
_entity.pdbx_description
1 polymer ?
#
loop_
_entity_poly.entity_id
_entity_poly.type
_entity_poly.pdbx_seq_one_letter_code
_entity_poly.pdbx_strand_id
1 'polypeptide(L)'
;MNSLGEPCLLEDRVCTECGECDLCDLDPTKQCDNCCQCINVPEGDYAEIEIDDVLLNTEAPETAKRHNKHSKYKVKSSSLPL
;
A
#
# COMPACT_ATOMS: atom_id res chain seq x y z
N MET A 1 12.09 16.70 -1.55
CA MET A 1 11.89 18.08 -2.04
C MET A 1 11.21 18.00 -3.39
N ASN A 2 9.94 18.43 -3.45
CA ASN A 2 9.22 18.56 -4.72
C ASN A 2 9.65 19.86 -5.40
N SER A 3 9.61 19.87 -6.72
CA SER A 3 10.04 21.03 -7.50
C SER A 3 8.89 22.02 -7.71
N LEU A 4 9.22 23.31 -7.82
CA LEU A 4 8.26 24.34 -8.22
C LEU A 4 7.52 23.96 -9.52
N GLY A 5 6.19 24.00 -9.49
CA GLY A 5 5.33 23.71 -10.65
C GLY A 5 4.94 22.24 -10.86
N GLU A 6 5.48 21.31 -10.07
CA GLU A 6 4.98 19.92 -10.01
C GLU A 6 3.70 19.83 -9.13
N PRO A 7 2.93 18.73 -9.17
CA PRO A 7 1.82 18.52 -8.24
C PRO A 7 2.29 18.55 -6.78
N CYS A 8 1.52 19.23 -5.92
CA CYS A 8 1.77 19.25 -4.48
C CYS A 8 1.44 17.88 -3.84
N LEU A 9 2.23 17.47 -2.85
CA LEU A 9 2.00 16.21 -2.12
C LEU A 9 0.85 16.29 -1.11
N LEU A 10 0.60 17.47 -0.53
CA LEU A 10 -0.37 17.63 0.56
C LEU A 10 -1.74 18.15 0.08
N GLU A 11 -1.78 18.81 -1.08
CA GLU A 11 -2.96 19.50 -1.57
C GLU A 11 -3.15 19.30 -3.07
N ASP A 12 -4.39 19.44 -3.56
CA ASP A 12 -4.71 19.41 -5.00
C ASP A 12 -4.41 20.77 -5.66
N ARG A 13 -3.13 21.14 -5.70
CA ARG A 13 -2.60 22.34 -6.37
C ARG A 13 -1.18 22.13 -6.87
N VAL A 14 -0.66 23.08 -7.64
CA VAL A 14 0.77 23.10 -8.01
C VAL A 14 1.64 23.45 -6.80
N CYS A 15 2.80 22.80 -6.71
CA CYS A 15 3.81 23.04 -5.71
C CYS A 15 4.39 24.45 -5.85
N THR A 16 4.38 25.19 -4.75
CA THR A 16 4.93 26.54 -4.64
C THR A 16 6.22 26.58 -3.81
N GLU A 17 6.84 25.42 -3.54
CA GLU A 17 8.00 25.27 -2.65
C GLU A 17 7.75 25.85 -1.24
N CYS A 18 6.54 25.62 -0.68
CA CYS A 18 6.18 26.14 0.65
C CYS A 18 6.95 25.47 1.80
N GLY A 19 7.51 24.28 1.59
CA GLY A 19 8.27 23.53 2.61
C GLY A 19 7.41 22.83 3.67
N GLU A 20 6.08 22.92 3.61
CA GLU A 20 5.19 22.29 4.60
C GLU A 20 5.34 20.77 4.66
N CYS A 21 5.55 20.12 3.52
CA CYS A 21 5.79 18.67 3.45
C CYS A 21 7.12 18.21 4.06
N ASP A 22 8.00 19.15 4.41
CA ASP A 22 9.28 18.85 5.04
C ASP A 22 9.21 18.93 6.58
N LEU A 23 8.05 19.27 7.15
CA LEU A 23 7.78 19.33 8.59
C LEU A 23 7.19 18.02 9.11
N CYS A 24 7.35 17.75 10.40
CA CYS A 24 6.78 16.57 11.04
C CYS A 24 5.27 16.75 11.29
N ASP A 25 4.47 15.76 10.87
CA ASP A 25 3.01 15.76 11.08
C ASP A 25 2.60 15.78 12.56
N LEU A 26 3.43 15.26 13.47
CA LEU A 26 3.18 15.27 14.92
C LEU A 26 3.67 16.54 15.61
N ASP A 27 4.75 17.14 15.10
CA ASP A 27 5.37 18.34 15.67
C ASP A 27 5.76 19.31 14.54
N PRO A 28 4.92 20.32 14.26
CA PRO A 28 5.16 21.31 13.21
C PRO A 28 6.43 22.16 13.42
N THR A 29 7.05 22.11 14.61
CA THR A 29 8.31 22.81 14.89
C THR A 29 9.55 22.01 14.48
N LYS A 30 9.38 20.72 14.14
CA LYS A 30 10.45 19.78 13.80
C LYS A 30 10.47 19.50 12.29
N GLN A 31 11.66 19.52 11.70
CA GLN A 31 11.90 18.99 10.35
C GLN A 31 11.67 17.46 10.34
N CYS A 32 10.92 16.94 9.38
CA CYS A 32 10.74 15.51 9.23
C CYS A 32 12.10 14.83 9.00
N ASP A 33 12.44 13.89 9.89
CA ASP A 33 13.66 13.09 9.87
C ASP A 33 13.37 11.62 9.54
N ASN A 34 12.19 11.35 8.97
CA ASN A 34 11.71 10.01 8.64
C ASN A 34 11.69 9.04 9.83
N CYS A 35 11.47 9.53 11.06
CA CYS A 35 11.38 8.66 12.26
C CYS A 35 10.13 7.77 12.30
N CYS A 36 9.16 7.97 11.41
CA CYS A 36 7.94 7.18 11.25
C CYS A 36 7.00 7.14 12.47
N GLN A 37 7.19 7.99 13.47
CA GLN A 37 6.31 8.04 14.66
C GLN A 37 4.88 8.52 14.33
N CYS A 38 4.73 9.30 13.26
CA CYS A 38 3.42 9.75 12.76
C CYS A 38 2.61 8.62 12.08
N ILE A 39 3.25 7.49 11.77
CA ILE A 39 2.58 6.34 11.16
C ILE A 39 1.97 5.53 12.30
N ASN A 40 0.64 5.48 12.35
CA ASN A 40 -0.07 4.61 13.28
C ASN A 40 0.30 3.15 12.96
N VAL A 41 1.12 2.55 13.82
CA VAL A 41 1.43 1.13 13.73
C VAL A 41 0.23 0.37 14.29
N PRO A 42 -0.34 -0.61 13.56
CA PRO A 42 -1.37 -1.49 14.13
C PRO A 42 -0.83 -2.20 15.38
N GLU A 43 -1.72 -2.59 16.29
CA GLU A 43 -1.33 -3.29 17.53
C GLU A 43 -0.54 -4.57 17.19
N GLY A 44 0.77 -4.57 17.44
CA GLY A 44 1.66 -5.70 17.17
C GLY A 44 3.11 -5.28 16.95
N ASP A 45 4.03 -6.24 17.09
CA ASP A 45 5.48 -6.01 16.89
C ASP A 45 5.87 -5.92 15.40
N TYR A 46 4.95 -6.26 14.50
CA TYR A 46 5.19 -6.39 13.07
C TYR A 46 4.05 -5.80 12.24
N ALA A 47 4.39 -5.26 11.06
CA ALA A 47 3.39 -4.89 10.07
C ALA A 47 2.77 -6.15 9.46
N GLU A 48 1.44 -6.16 9.31
CA GLU A 48 0.68 -7.25 8.72
C GLU A 48 0.32 -6.95 7.26
N ILE A 49 0.45 -7.95 6.39
CA ILE A 49 -0.08 -7.91 5.02
C ILE A 49 -1.09 -9.05 4.92
N GLU A 50 -2.37 -8.72 4.79
CA GLU A 50 -3.43 -9.70 4.59
C GLU A 50 -3.38 -10.25 3.15
N ILE A 51 -3.50 -11.56 3.01
CA ILE A 51 -3.57 -12.23 1.70
C ILE A 51 -5.04 -12.50 1.38
N ASP A 52 -5.58 -11.82 0.39
CA ASP A 52 -6.97 -12.03 -0.06
C ASP A 52 -7.17 -13.41 -0.71
N ASP A 53 -6.24 -13.85 -1.57
CA ASP A 53 -6.33 -15.09 -2.33
C ASP A 53 -4.94 -15.64 -2.72
N VAL A 54 -4.83 -16.98 -2.82
CA VAL A 54 -3.63 -17.67 -3.31
C VAL A 54 -3.93 -18.33 -4.66
N LEU A 55 -3.32 -17.82 -5.73
CA LEU A 55 -3.46 -18.38 -7.07
C LEU A 55 -2.45 -19.50 -7.30
N LEU A 56 -2.92 -20.75 -7.29
CA LEU A 56 -2.11 -21.92 -7.64
C LEU A 56 -2.13 -22.14 -9.14
N ASN A 57 -1.02 -21.86 -9.83
CA ASN A 57 -0.85 -22.17 -11.23
C ASN A 57 -0.68 -23.69 -11.41
N THR A 58 -1.80 -24.42 -11.43
CA THR A 58 -1.87 -25.89 -11.52
C THR A 58 -2.00 -26.40 -12.95
N GLU A 59 -1.96 -25.51 -13.93
CA GLU A 59 -2.04 -25.81 -15.35
C GLU A 59 -0.64 -25.83 -15.99
N ALA A 60 -0.41 -26.79 -16.89
CA ALA A 60 0.82 -26.89 -17.67
C ALA A 60 1.09 -25.56 -18.40
N PRO A 61 2.37 -25.17 -18.60
CA PRO A 61 2.73 -23.81 -19.00
C PRO A 61 2.36 -23.55 -20.47
N GLU A 62 1.10 -23.29 -20.75
CA GLU A 62 0.64 -22.91 -22.08
C GLU A 62 0.02 -21.51 -22.02
N THR A 63 0.91 -20.53 -22.21
CA THR A 63 0.64 -19.15 -22.63
C THR A 63 -0.13 -18.25 -21.66
N ALA A 64 0.63 -17.49 -20.86
CA ALA A 64 0.15 -16.37 -20.06
C ALA A 64 -0.62 -15.34 -20.92
N LYS A 65 -1.95 -15.42 -20.93
CA LYS A 65 -2.82 -14.33 -21.36
C LYS A 65 -3.27 -13.56 -20.14
N ARG A 66 -3.10 -12.24 -20.20
CA ARG A 66 -3.51 -11.29 -19.15
C ARG A 66 -5.04 -11.28 -19.09
N HIS A 67 -5.62 -11.90 -18.07
CA HIS A 67 -7.08 -11.88 -17.88
C HIS A 67 -7.45 -10.71 -16.97
N ASN A 68 -8.15 -9.74 -17.57
CA ASN A 68 -8.79 -8.64 -16.88
C ASN A 68 -10.28 -8.99 -16.68
N LYS A 69 -10.81 -8.59 -15.53
CA LYS A 69 -12.22 -8.55 -15.09
C LYS A 69 -12.94 -9.84 -14.68
N HIS A 70 -13.48 -9.71 -13.46
CA HIS A 70 -14.76 -10.20 -12.95
C HIS A 70 -14.92 -11.70 -12.67
N SER A 71 -14.61 -12.03 -11.41
CA SER A 71 -15.47 -12.71 -10.42
C SER A 71 -15.92 -14.15 -10.71
N LYS A 72 -15.89 -14.95 -9.62
CA LYS A 72 -16.89 -15.92 -9.14
C LYS A 72 -16.25 -17.27 -8.79
N TYR A 73 -15.47 -17.34 -7.72
CA TYR A 73 -15.07 -18.63 -7.17
C TYR A 73 -15.88 -18.91 -5.90
N LYS A 74 -16.50 -20.08 -5.86
CA LYS A 74 -17.25 -20.59 -4.71
C LYS A 74 -16.49 -21.82 -4.22
N VAL A 75 -15.94 -21.75 -3.01
CA VAL A 75 -15.22 -22.87 -2.39
C VAL A 75 -16.20 -23.75 -1.61
N LYS A 76 -16.07 -25.06 -1.77
CA LYS A 76 -16.36 -26.11 -0.77
C LYS A 76 -15.98 -27.45 -1.41
N SER A 77 -15.45 -28.47 -0.74
CA SER A 77 -14.88 -28.71 0.59
C SER A 77 -14.53 -30.19 0.59
N SER A 78 -13.48 -30.66 1.25
CA SER A 78 -13.59 -31.96 1.91
C SER A 78 -12.59 -32.08 3.05
N SER A 79 -13.14 -32.42 4.20
CA SER A 79 -12.48 -32.87 5.43
C SER A 79 -11.30 -33.80 5.17
N LEU A 80 -10.15 -33.53 5.79
CA LEU A 80 -9.12 -34.54 6.02
C LEU A 80 -9.41 -35.21 7.37
N PRO A 81 -9.75 -36.52 7.41
CA PRO A 81 -9.78 -37.29 8.64
C PRO A 81 -8.38 -37.88 8.96
N LEU A 82 -8.06 -37.74 10.25
CA LEU A 82 -7.03 -38.36 11.09
C LEU A 82 -5.56 -37.99 10.84
#